data_AF-A0A099RQ62-F1
#
_entry.id   AF-A0A099RQ62-F1
#
_cell.length_a   1.000
_cell.length_b   1.000
_cell.length_c   1.000
_cell.angle_alpha   90.00
_cell.angle_beta   90.00
_cell.angle_gamma   90.00
#
_symmetry.space_group_name_H-M   'P 1'
#
loop_
_entity.id
_entity.type
_entity.pdbx_description
1 polymer ?
#
loop_
_entity_poly.entity_id
_entity_poly.type
_entity_poly.pdbx_seq_one_letter_code
_entity_poly.pdbx_strand_id
1 'polypeptide(L)'
;MRKKVFRSFTVYFLLASLLMIYTHYRGQDSHGIVLFELNPILNNLRYTDFANNYIRTGPQISSGSLQGDISVFWYVSHFISFALYGLILDSIRFGIKKYSNRVK
;
A
#
# COMPACT_ATOMS: atom_id res chain seq x y z
N MET A 1 7.64 8.75 -23.34
CA MET A 1 6.76 8.33 -22.22
C MET A 1 7.48 7.49 -21.16
N ARG A 2 8.28 6.46 -21.52
CA ARG A 2 8.97 5.55 -20.58
C ARG A 2 9.83 6.22 -19.49
N LYS A 3 10.63 7.25 -19.80
CA LYS A 3 11.52 7.92 -18.82
C LYS A 3 10.80 8.61 -17.64
N LYS A 4 9.51 8.95 -17.77
CA LYS A 4 8.73 9.59 -16.69
C LYS A 4 8.14 8.56 -15.72
N VAL A 5 7.78 7.38 -16.22
CA VAL A 5 7.20 6.28 -15.42
C VAL A 5 8.21 5.77 -14.38
N PHE A 6 9.45 5.52 -14.81
CA PHE A 6 10.58 5.16 -13.92
C PHE A 6 11.09 6.30 -13.03
N ARG A 7 10.36 7.41 -12.94
CA ARG A 7 10.67 8.51 -12.02
C ARG A 7 9.53 8.79 -11.06
N SER A 8 8.37 8.14 -11.19
CA SER A 8 7.21 8.40 -10.34
C SER A 8 7.32 7.60 -9.04
N PHE A 9 7.21 8.29 -7.90
CA PHE A 9 7.13 7.63 -6.60
C PHE A 9 5.93 6.69 -6.55
N THR A 10 4.78 7.10 -7.13
CA THR A 10 3.59 6.26 -7.25
C THR A 10 3.89 4.88 -7.84
N VAL A 11 4.59 4.83 -8.97
CA VAL A 11 4.92 3.54 -9.61
C VAL A 11 5.75 2.65 -8.69
N TYR A 12 6.78 3.19 -8.05
CA TYR A 12 7.62 2.42 -7.14
C TYR A 12 6.86 1.94 -5.90
N PHE A 13 5.99 2.76 -5.33
CA PHE A 13 5.15 2.38 -4.19
C PHE A 13 4.14 1.29 -4.56
N LEU A 14 3.54 1.35 -5.74
CA LEU A 14 2.64 0.29 -6.23
C LEU A 14 3.38 -1.03 -6.43
N LEU A 15 4.57 -1.00 -7.02
CA LEU A 15 5.40 -2.20 -7.18
C LEU A 15 5.82 -2.79 -5.83
N ALA A 16 6.23 -1.94 -4.89
CA ALA A 16 6.54 -2.36 -3.52
C ALA A 16 5.31 -2.99 -2.85
N SER A 17 4.13 -2.39 -3.00
CA SER A 17 2.88 -2.95 -2.48
C SER A 17 2.59 -4.34 -3.02
N LEU A 18 2.75 -4.56 -4.34
CA LEU A 18 2.52 -5.88 -4.93
C LEU A 18 3.50 -6.91 -4.40
N LEU A 19 4.77 -6.53 -4.21
CA LEU A 19 5.78 -7.41 -3.63
C LEU A 19 5.42 -7.79 -2.18
N MET A 20 5.01 -6.81 -1.36
CA MET A 20 4.63 -7.07 0.03
C MET A 20 3.39 -7.96 0.13
N ILE A 21 2.36 -7.71 -0.69
CA ILE A 21 1.19 -8.58 -0.80
C ILE A 21 1.59 -10.00 -1.20
N TYR A 22 2.49 -10.14 -2.18
CA TYR A 22 2.98 -11.45 -2.61
C TYR A 22 3.72 -12.19 -1.49
N THR A 23 4.61 -11.51 -0.75
CA THR A 23 5.33 -12.11 0.37
C THR A 23 4.39 -12.57 1.48
N HIS A 24 3.35 -11.78 1.79
CA HIS A 24 2.32 -12.16 2.75
C HIS A 24 1.50 -13.36 2.25
N TYR A 25 1.04 -13.32 0.99
CA TYR A 25 0.27 -14.41 0.39
C TYR A 25 1.03 -15.74 0.41
N ARG A 26 2.36 -15.72 0.19
CA ARG A 26 3.22 -16.90 0.26
C ARG A 26 3.59 -17.34 1.69
N GLY A 27 3.21 -16.57 2.72
CA GLY A 27 3.54 -16.86 4.12
C GLY A 27 4.93 -16.40 4.56
N GLN A 28 5.65 -15.65 3.72
CA GLN A 28 6.96 -15.10 4.06
C GLN A 28 6.87 -13.89 5.01
N ASP A 29 5.70 -13.24 5.05
CA ASP A 29 5.30 -12.29 6.09
C ASP A 29 4.19 -12.91 6.95
N SER A 30 4.56 -13.90 7.76
CA SER A 30 3.61 -14.78 8.45
C SER A 30 2.76 -14.08 9.53
N HIS A 31 3.24 -12.95 10.06
CA HIS A 31 2.55 -12.13 11.05
C HIS A 31 1.86 -10.91 10.44
N GLY A 32 2.04 -10.64 9.15
CA GLY A 32 1.50 -9.45 8.50
C GLY A 32 2.18 -8.15 8.94
N ILE A 33 3.44 -8.20 9.38
CA ILE A 33 4.18 -7.03 9.85
C ILE A 33 4.48 -6.11 8.66
N VAL A 34 4.99 -6.69 7.57
CA VAL A 34 5.36 -5.94 6.36
C VAL A 34 4.10 -5.38 5.69
N LEU A 35 3.02 -6.16 5.69
CA LEU A 35 1.75 -5.74 5.12
C LEU A 35 1.02 -4.69 5.98
N PHE A 36 0.92 -4.85 7.30
CA PHE A 36 0.07 -3.97 8.12
C PHE A 36 0.84 -2.93 8.92
N GLU A 37 1.96 -3.30 9.54
CA GLU A 37 2.66 -2.41 10.48
C GLU A 37 3.48 -1.33 9.77
N LEU A 38 4.01 -1.62 8.59
CA LEU A 38 4.71 -0.63 7.75
C LEU A 38 3.76 0.35 7.06
N ASN A 39 2.45 0.17 7.21
CA ASN A 39 1.43 1.03 6.65
C ASN A 39 0.68 1.75 7.78
N PRO A 40 1.08 2.97 8.17
CA PRO A 40 0.48 3.66 9.31
C PRO A 40 -1.04 3.81 9.23
N ILE A 41 -1.60 3.93 8.02
CA ILE A 41 -3.06 4.02 7.83
C ILE A 41 -3.69 2.68 8.17
N LEU A 42 -3.20 1.58 7.60
CA LEU A 42 -3.76 0.26 7.86
C LEU A 42 -3.50 -0.24 9.27
N ASN A 43 -2.32 0.04 9.83
CA ASN A 43 -1.97 -0.33 11.19
C ASN A 43 -3.01 0.22 12.18
N ASN A 44 -3.34 1.50 12.05
CA ASN A 44 -4.38 2.12 12.88
C ASN A 44 -5.77 1.54 12.60
N LEU A 45 -6.13 1.32 11.33
CA LEU A 45 -7.44 0.78 10.97
C LEU A 45 -7.66 -0.65 11.50
N ARG A 46 -6.64 -1.51 11.52
CA ARG A 46 -6.72 -2.90 12.00
C ARG A 46 -7.24 -3.04 13.43
N TYR A 47 -7.05 -2.03 14.27
CA TYR A 47 -7.54 -2.05 15.65
C TYR A 47 -8.94 -1.45 15.81
N THR A 48 -9.60 -1.04 14.72
CA THR A 48 -10.96 -0.50 14.77
C THR A 48 -11.99 -1.58 14.44
N ASP A 49 -13.08 -1.63 15.20
CA ASP A 49 -14.18 -2.55 14.95
C ASP A 49 -14.83 -2.31 13.59
N PHE A 50 -14.91 -1.05 13.16
CA PHE A 50 -15.45 -0.69 11.86
C PHE A 50 -14.65 -1.33 10.71
N ALA A 51 -13.31 -1.17 10.71
CA ALA A 51 -12.48 -1.74 9.66
C ALA A 51 -12.51 -3.26 9.69
N ASN A 52 -12.46 -3.87 10.88
CA ASN A 52 -12.54 -5.33 11.00
C ASN A 52 -13.89 -5.87 10.51
N ASN A 53 -15.00 -5.21 10.84
CA ASN A 53 -16.33 -5.62 10.36
C ASN A 53 -16.47 -5.43 8.85
N TYR A 54 -16.05 -4.27 8.32
CA TYR A 54 -16.15 -3.98 6.90
C TYR A 54 -15.24 -4.88 6.06
N ILE A 55 -13.97 -5.04 6.46
CA ILE A 55 -12.99 -5.80 5.68
C ILE A 55 -13.30 -7.29 5.69
N ARG A 56 -13.86 -7.84 6.78
CA ARG A 56 -14.27 -9.25 6.83
C ARG A 56 -15.46 -9.59 5.92
N THR A 57 -16.20 -8.60 5.40
CA THR A 57 -17.25 -8.85 4.40
C THR A 57 -16.69 -9.21 3.01
N GLY A 58 -15.42 -8.90 2.76
CA GLY A 58 -14.78 -9.20 1.49
C GLY A 58 -14.50 -10.69 1.30
N PRO A 59 -14.29 -11.14 0.04
CA PRO A 59 -13.85 -12.49 -0.25
C PRO A 59 -12.60 -12.86 0.56
N GLN A 60 -12.66 -13.99 1.26
CA GLN A 60 -11.52 -14.55 1.97
C GLN A 60 -10.71 -15.42 1.04
N ILE A 61 -9.39 -15.32 1.13
CA ILE A 61 -8.47 -16.19 0.42
C ILE A 61 -7.46 -16.78 1.41
N SER A 62 -7.12 -18.04 1.18
CA SER A 62 -6.06 -18.69 1.95
C SER A 62 -4.73 -18.00 1.66
N SER A 63 -4.07 -17.59 2.73
CA SER A 63 -2.71 -17.07 2.74
C SER A 63 -1.80 -18.07 3.43
N GLY A 64 -0.52 -18.10 3.06
CA GLY A 64 0.48 -18.89 3.80
C GLY A 64 0.82 -18.31 5.19
N SER A 65 0.11 -17.28 5.65
CA SER A 65 0.36 -16.62 6.94
C SER A 65 -0.18 -17.46 8.10
N LEU A 66 0.26 -17.15 9.33
CA LEU A 66 -0.23 -17.83 10.54
C LEU A 66 -1.71 -17.58 10.83
N GLN A 67 -2.27 -16.51 10.25
CA GLN A 67 -3.69 -16.16 10.37
C GLN A 67 -4.57 -17.06 9.47
N GLY A 68 -3.96 -17.79 8.53
CA GLY A 68 -4.64 -18.68 7.60
C GLY A 68 -5.32 -17.89 6.49
N ASP A 69 -6.52 -17.37 6.75
CA ASP A 69 -7.31 -16.65 5.76
C ASP A 69 -7.21 -15.14 5.92
N ILE A 70 -7.19 -14.44 4.80
CA ILE A 70 -7.19 -12.99 4.75
C ILE A 70 -8.20 -12.49 3.73
N SER A 71 -8.89 -11.40 4.08
CA SER A 71 -9.78 -10.71 3.15
C SER A 71 -8.99 -10.06 2.02
N VAL A 72 -9.44 -10.23 0.78
CA VAL A 72 -8.90 -9.51 -0.39
C VAL A 72 -8.97 -7.99 -0.18
N PHE A 73 -9.93 -7.50 0.60
CA PHE A 73 -10.03 -6.07 0.90
C PHE A 73 -8.80 -5.55 1.68
N TRP A 74 -8.14 -6.35 2.52
CA TRP A 74 -6.90 -5.93 3.16
C TRP A 74 -5.80 -5.65 2.14
N TYR A 75 -5.64 -6.51 1.13
CA TYR A 75 -4.68 -6.31 0.04
C TYR A 75 -5.04 -5.10 -0.83
N VAL A 76 -6.31 -4.91 -1.14
CA VAL A 76 -6.78 -3.75 -1.91
C VAL A 76 -6.52 -2.46 -1.14
N SER A 77 -6.89 -2.40 0.15
CA SER A 77 -6.64 -1.23 0.99
C SER A 77 -5.14 -0.93 1.14
N HIS A 78 -4.30 -1.97 1.20
CA HIS A 78 -2.84 -1.82 1.20
C HIS A 78 -2.32 -1.20 -0.10
N PHE A 79 -2.80 -1.72 -1.24
CA PHE A 79 -2.42 -1.20 -2.55
C PHE A 79 -2.85 0.27 -2.74
N ILE A 80 -4.08 0.60 -2.33
CA ILE A 80 -4.62 1.97 -2.42
C ILE A 80 -3.82 2.94 -1.53
N SER A 81 -3.53 2.56 -0.29
CA SER A 81 -2.77 3.43 0.63
C SER A 81 -1.35 3.70 0.12
N PHE A 82 -0.66 2.70 -0.43
CA PHE A 82 0.63 2.91 -1.09
C PHE A 82 0.53 3.80 -2.33
N ALA A 83 -0.55 3.66 -3.12
CA ALA A 83 -0.82 4.58 -4.23
C ALA A 83 -0.94 6.02 -3.74
N LEU A 84 -1.68 6.25 -2.65
CA LEU A 84 -1.86 7.58 -2.06
C LEU A 84 -0.53 8.17 -1.58
N TYR A 85 0.31 7.40 -0.88
CA TYR A 85 1.64 7.86 -0.47
C TYR A 85 2.48 8.29 -1.67
N GLY A 86 2.50 7.48 -2.72
CA GLY A 86 3.24 7.81 -3.94
C GLY A 86 2.70 9.05 -4.66
N LEU A 87 1.37 9.22 -4.72
CA LEU A 87 0.73 10.40 -5.31
C LEU A 87 1.03 11.68 -4.54
N ILE A 88 1.06 11.62 -3.20
CA ILE A 88 1.44 12.74 -2.35
C ILE A 88 2.88 13.17 -2.65
N LEU A 89 3.83 12.22 -2.70
CA LEU A 89 5.23 12.52 -3.00
C LEU A 89 5.44 13.05 -4.42
N ASP A 90 4.73 12.49 -5.41
CA ASP A 90 4.77 12.99 -6.78
C ASP A 90 4.20 14.41 -6.89
N SER A 91 3.14 14.72 -6.12
CA SER A 91 2.53 16.05 -6.04
C SER A 91 3.47 17.07 -5.39
N ILE A 92 4.13 16.71 -4.29
CA ILE A 92 5.16 17.54 -3.63
C ILE A 92 6.29 17.84 -4.62
N ARG A 93 6.81 16.80 -5.29
CA ARG A 93 7.87 16.96 -6.29
C ARG A 93 7.46 17.89 -7.43
N PHE A 94 6.22 17.76 -7.92
CA PHE A 94 5.69 18.63 -8.96
C PHE A 94 5.61 20.08 -8.46
N GLY A 95 5.13 20.31 -7.23
CA GLY A 95 5.08 21.61 -6.58
C GLY A 95 6.45 22.27 -6.48
N ILE A 96 7.46 21.55 -5.97
CA ILE A 96 8.85 22.04 -5.87
C ILE A 96 9.41 22.43 -7.24
N LYS A 97 9.20 21.57 -8.25
CA LYS A 97 9.68 21.84 -9.61
C LYS A 97 8.99 23.07 -10.21
N LYS A 98 7.68 23.22 -10.00
CA LYS A 98 6.90 24.38 -10.47
C LYS A 98 7.36 25.67 -9.81
N TYR A 99 7.64 25.64 -8.50
CA TYR A 99 8.16 26.79 -7.76
C TYR A 99 9.57 27.17 -8.24
N SER A 100 10.49 26.21 -8.36
CA SER A 100 11.86 26.46 -8.83
C SER A 100 11.91 27.06 -10.24
N ASN A 101 11.02 26.64 -11.15
CA ASN A 101 10.93 27.21 -12.50
C ASN A 101 10.34 28.62 -12.55
N ARG A 102 9.68 29.10 -11.49
CA ARG A 102 9.15 30.48 -11.41
C ARG A 102 10.18 31.47 -10.86
N VAL A 103 11.18 30.98 -10.13
CA VAL A 103 12.22 31.79 -9.48
C VAL A 103 13.44 31.95 -10.41
N LYS A 104 13.57 31.12 -11.45
CA LYS A 104 14.50 31.29 -12.56
C LYS A 104 13.88 32.15 -13.65
#